data_AF-A0A7S1RF06-F1
#
_entry.id   AF-A0A7S1RF06-F1
#
_cell.length_a   1.000
_cell.length_b   1.000
_cell.length_c   1.000
_cell.angle_alpha   90.00
_cell.angle_beta   90.00
_cell.angle_gamma   90.00
#
_symmetry.space_group_name_H-M   'P 1'
#
loop_
_entity.id
_entity.type
_entity.pdbx_description
1 polymer ?
#
loop_
_entity_poly.entity_id
_entity_poly.type
_entity_poly.pdbx_seq_one_letter_code
_entity_poly.pdbx_strand_id
1 'polypeptide(L)'
;MALALAILPCLHFLELGTEAAIRRGLEVNATKELLAAVTAVLKSCCDVVVELDSEGSIMSPAWDLGVFLLRGRSCNLQTTQFTNLLADEEEKSIFLKKLGTPKATDLGVAEALHLRMRDADGCLLQVEVFTCPFRHLNGQARNLVGVRESLRMPASGTEAQLAHRHQQPNTVAGGVDPTASSDDERAPSVASSQSNHSAQSCSSDTRDDPWAAMLIVDSTSDRLSICGCSPGFLVRVGRLAPTDGLMDVVKEAEDFAQWMKMAAIYGADWPKSRVTLNLRQGFVRATVGATHEEDDGSVDRKHVQLLFSKITKSKVLSDGCTRFRPHTNYRGTPVLHMTL
;
A
#
# COMPACT_ATOMS: atom_id res chain seq x y z
N MET A 1 -17.46 -28.53 66.37
CA MET A 1 -16.05 -28.73 65.95
C MET A 1 -15.92 -29.25 64.52
N ALA A 2 -16.65 -30.28 64.08
CA ALA A 2 -16.52 -30.84 62.71
C ALA A 2 -16.74 -29.81 61.58
N LEU A 3 -17.66 -28.85 61.76
CA LEU A 3 -17.96 -27.82 60.77
C LEU A 3 -16.80 -26.82 60.56
N ALA A 4 -16.05 -26.52 61.62
CA ALA A 4 -14.87 -25.64 61.54
C ALA A 4 -13.70 -26.30 60.80
N LEU A 5 -13.53 -27.62 60.94
CA LEU A 5 -12.50 -28.38 60.21
C LEU A 5 -12.79 -28.50 58.70
N ALA A 6 -14.06 -28.42 58.28
CA ALA A 6 -14.44 -28.44 56.87
C ALA A 6 -14.29 -27.07 56.17
N ILE A 7 -14.39 -25.96 56.91
CA ILE A 7 -14.30 -24.60 56.35
C ILE A 7 -12.85 -24.24 55.99
N LEU A 8 -11.86 -24.66 56.79
CA LEU A 8 -10.46 -24.31 56.57
C LEU A 8 -9.89 -24.79 55.21
N PRO A 9 -10.09 -26.05 54.77
CA PRO A 9 -9.66 -26.50 53.45
C PRO A 9 -10.38 -25.77 52.32
N CYS A 10 -11.66 -25.43 52.51
CA CYS A 10 -12.45 -24.72 51.51
C CYS A 10 -11.94 -23.30 51.30
N LEU A 11 -11.64 -22.57 52.38
CA LEU A 11 -11.03 -21.23 52.30
C LEU A 11 -9.65 -21.28 51.63
N HIS A 12 -8.81 -22.26 51.99
CA HIS A 12 -7.51 -22.43 51.35
C HIS A 12 -7.61 -22.76 49.84
N PHE A 13 -8.61 -23.57 49.46
CA PHE A 13 -8.87 -23.88 48.05
C PHE A 13 -9.37 -22.65 47.27
N LEU A 14 -10.22 -21.82 47.90
CA LEU A 14 -10.67 -20.56 47.32
C LEU A 14 -9.51 -19.58 47.14
N GLU A 15 -8.64 -19.45 48.14
CA GLU A 15 -7.47 -18.57 48.11
C GLU A 15 -6.51 -18.96 46.98
N LEU A 16 -6.13 -20.25 46.90
CA LEU A 16 -5.32 -20.78 45.80
C LEU A 16 -5.96 -20.59 44.42
N GLY A 17 -7.28 -20.74 44.33
CA GLY A 17 -8.03 -20.52 43.09
C GLY A 17 -7.99 -19.06 42.63
N THR A 18 -8.12 -18.11 43.56
CA THR A 18 -8.11 -16.67 43.24
C THR A 18 -6.73 -16.19 42.78
N GLU A 19 -5.65 -16.64 43.40
CA GLU A 19 -4.29 -16.25 43.00
C GLU A 19 -3.96 -16.71 41.57
N ALA A 20 -4.27 -17.98 41.26
CA ALA A 20 -4.07 -18.52 39.92
C ALA A 20 -4.92 -17.79 38.87
N ALA A 21 -6.16 -17.42 39.21
CA ALA A 21 -7.05 -16.68 38.32
C ALA A 21 -6.55 -15.24 38.07
N ILE A 22 -6.11 -14.53 39.12
CA ILE A 22 -5.56 -13.18 39.02
C ILE A 22 -4.29 -13.18 38.15
N ARG A 23 -3.36 -14.11 38.41
CA ARG A 23 -2.13 -14.24 37.64
C ARG A 23 -2.40 -14.48 36.15
N ARG A 24 -3.30 -15.42 35.82
CA ARG A 24 -3.69 -15.68 34.43
C ARG A 24 -4.35 -14.44 33.79
N GLY A 25 -5.17 -13.71 34.54
CA GLY A 25 -5.76 -12.46 34.08
C GLY A 25 -4.71 -11.40 33.71
N LEU A 26 -3.68 -11.24 34.56
CA LEU A 26 -2.57 -10.32 34.30
C LEU A 26 -1.75 -10.75 33.08
N GLU A 27 -1.42 -12.03 32.93
CA GLU A 27 -0.70 -12.56 31.77
C GLU A 27 -1.48 -12.37 30.46
N VAL A 28 -2.80 -12.57 30.50
CA VAL A 28 -3.70 -12.32 29.36
C VAL A 28 -3.75 -10.84 28.98
N ASN A 29 -3.78 -9.93 29.96
CA ASN A 29 -3.81 -8.49 29.66
C ASN A 29 -2.46 -8.00 29.13
N ALA A 30 -1.35 -8.43 29.73
CA ALA A 30 -0.01 -8.08 29.27
C ALA A 30 0.24 -8.54 27.81
N THR A 31 -0.20 -9.77 27.47
CA THR A 31 -0.08 -10.28 26.09
C THR A 31 -0.95 -9.51 25.11
N LYS A 32 -2.16 -9.09 25.49
CA LYS A 32 -3.03 -8.24 24.66
C LYS A 32 -2.42 -6.87 24.41
N GLU A 33 -1.87 -6.22 25.44
CA GLU A 33 -1.23 -4.91 25.33
C GLU A 33 0.02 -4.98 24.43
N LEU A 34 0.85 -5.99 24.63
CA LEU A 34 2.01 -6.23 23.77
C LEU A 34 1.60 -6.47 22.31
N LEU A 35 0.60 -7.32 22.09
CA LEU A 35 0.10 -7.61 20.74
C LEU A 35 -0.48 -6.35 20.07
N ALA A 36 -1.21 -5.53 20.82
CA ALA A 36 -1.74 -4.26 20.34
C ALA A 36 -0.61 -3.28 19.96
N ALA A 37 0.43 -3.18 20.80
CA ALA A 37 1.60 -2.36 20.52
C ALA A 37 2.36 -2.83 19.27
N VAL A 38 2.64 -4.14 19.16
CA VAL A 38 3.30 -4.73 17.98
C VAL A 38 2.46 -4.51 16.72
N THR A 39 1.15 -4.71 16.81
CA THR A 39 0.23 -4.48 15.68
C THR A 39 0.25 -3.01 15.26
N ALA A 40 0.26 -2.07 16.21
CA ALA A 40 0.35 -0.65 15.92
C ALA A 40 1.66 -0.28 15.22
N VAL A 41 2.79 -0.86 15.66
CA VAL A 41 4.09 -0.67 15.02
C VAL A 41 4.08 -1.22 13.60
N LEU A 42 3.65 -2.47 13.39
CA LEU A 42 3.56 -3.06 12.05
C LEU A 42 2.65 -2.24 11.13
N LYS A 43 1.48 -1.81 11.61
CA LYS A 43 0.57 -0.94 10.83
C LYS A 43 1.14 0.43 10.51
N SER A 44 2.15 0.90 11.26
CA SER A 44 2.82 2.17 10.97
C SER A 44 3.89 2.05 9.89
N CYS A 45 4.45 0.85 9.68
CA CYS A 45 5.58 0.64 8.78
C CYS A 45 5.31 -0.33 7.63
N CYS A 46 4.17 -1.03 7.62
CA CYS A 46 3.75 -1.98 6.58
C CYS A 46 2.46 -1.51 5.91
N ASP A 47 2.29 -1.88 4.64
CA ASP A 47 1.08 -1.65 3.85
C ASP A 47 -0.09 -2.50 4.32
N VAL A 48 0.21 -3.74 4.73
CA VAL A 48 -0.78 -4.70 5.20
C VAL A 48 -0.25 -5.46 6.41
N VAL A 49 -1.14 -5.79 7.35
CA VAL A 49 -0.84 -6.68 8.47
C VAL A 49 -1.90 -7.76 8.56
N VAL A 50 -1.48 -9.03 8.55
CA VAL A 50 -2.37 -10.19 8.69
C VAL A 50 -1.94 -11.09 9.83
N GLU A 51 -2.87 -11.90 10.30
CA GLU A 51 -2.63 -12.92 11.33
C GLU A 51 -2.67 -14.30 10.67
N LEU A 52 -1.63 -15.10 10.90
CA LEU A 52 -1.52 -16.47 10.43
C LEU A 52 -1.59 -17.44 11.61
N ASP A 53 -2.13 -18.64 11.37
CA ASP A 53 -2.00 -19.77 12.28
C ASP A 53 -0.62 -20.44 12.21
N SER A 54 -0.49 -21.59 12.87
CA SER A 54 0.73 -22.41 12.85
C SER A 54 1.02 -23.07 11.50
N GLU A 55 0.01 -23.19 10.64
CA GLU A 55 0.13 -23.81 9.30
C GLU A 55 0.39 -22.76 8.21
N GLY A 56 0.31 -21.47 8.55
CA GLY A 56 0.47 -20.35 7.61
C GLY A 56 -0.83 -19.87 6.98
N SER A 57 -1.99 -20.32 7.47
CA SER A 57 -3.30 -19.89 6.97
C SER A 57 -3.76 -18.59 7.60
N ILE A 58 -4.38 -17.71 6.81
CA ILE A 58 -4.87 -16.41 7.26
C ILE A 58 -6.10 -16.57 8.16
N MET A 59 -6.02 -16.09 9.41
CA MET A 59 -7.04 -16.35 10.42
C MET A 59 -8.19 -15.34 10.44
N SER A 60 -7.94 -14.10 10.05
CA SER A 60 -8.92 -13.01 10.05
C SER A 60 -9.22 -12.51 8.63
N PRO A 61 -10.39 -11.87 8.41
CA PRO A 61 -10.68 -11.27 7.11
C PRO A 61 -9.61 -10.27 6.69
N ALA A 62 -8.92 -10.57 5.58
CA ALA A 62 -7.75 -9.83 5.12
C ALA A 62 -8.07 -9.02 3.84
N TRP A 63 -9.06 -8.14 3.92
CA TRP A 63 -9.47 -7.29 2.80
C TRP A 63 -8.36 -6.38 2.32
N ASP A 64 -7.57 -5.81 3.25
CA ASP A 64 -6.43 -4.95 2.93
C ASP A 64 -5.38 -5.70 2.09
N LEU A 65 -5.17 -7.00 2.38
CA LEU A 65 -4.29 -7.85 1.57
C LEU A 65 -4.89 -8.11 0.18
N GLY A 66 -6.20 -8.30 0.08
CA GLY A 66 -6.89 -8.44 -1.20
C GLY A 66 -6.77 -7.18 -2.07
N VAL A 67 -6.88 -6.00 -1.46
CA VAL A 67 -6.67 -4.71 -2.15
C VAL A 67 -5.21 -4.53 -2.56
N PHE A 68 -4.27 -4.83 -1.66
CA PHE A 68 -2.83 -4.74 -1.92
C PHE A 68 -2.40 -5.63 -3.09
N LEU A 69 -2.98 -6.83 -3.21
CA LEU A 69 -2.75 -7.75 -4.33
C LEU A 69 -3.68 -7.50 -5.52
N LEU A 70 -4.34 -6.34 -5.61
CA LEU A 70 -5.23 -5.94 -6.70
C LEU A 70 -6.39 -6.92 -7.01
N ARG A 71 -6.76 -7.78 -6.05
CA ARG A 71 -7.88 -8.75 -6.17
C ARG A 71 -9.25 -8.13 -5.89
N GLY A 72 -9.27 -6.88 -5.42
CA GLY A 72 -10.47 -6.11 -5.15
C GLY A 72 -10.93 -6.18 -3.68
N ARG A 73 -11.76 -5.21 -3.29
CA ARG A 73 -12.27 -5.04 -1.91
C ARG A 73 -13.22 -6.14 -1.44
N SER A 74 -13.78 -6.90 -2.37
CA SER A 74 -14.67 -8.04 -2.09
C SER A 74 -13.91 -9.38 -2.00
N CYS A 75 -12.59 -9.37 -2.13
CA CYS A 75 -11.78 -10.58 -1.98
C CYS A 75 -11.35 -10.75 -0.52
N ASN A 76 -12.03 -11.63 0.22
CA ASN A 76 -11.59 -12.07 1.54
C ASN A 76 -10.58 -13.21 1.39
N LEU A 77 -9.37 -13.03 1.90
CA LEU A 77 -8.32 -14.06 1.88
C LEU A 77 -8.27 -14.92 3.16
N GLN A 78 -9.28 -14.83 4.04
CA GLN A 78 -9.38 -15.69 5.22
C GLN A 78 -9.32 -17.17 4.83
N THR A 79 -8.69 -18.00 5.65
CA THR A 79 -8.39 -19.43 5.44
C THR A 79 -7.49 -19.76 4.25
N THR A 80 -7.06 -18.75 3.48
CA THR A 80 -6.11 -18.96 2.40
C THR A 80 -4.71 -19.15 2.99
N GLN A 81 -3.99 -20.15 2.50
CA GLN A 81 -2.58 -20.34 2.82
C GLN A 81 -1.76 -19.16 2.29
N PHE A 82 -0.99 -18.50 3.15
CA PHE A 82 -0.20 -17.33 2.77
C PHE A 82 0.82 -17.65 1.67
N THR A 83 1.37 -18.87 1.67
CA THR A 83 2.29 -19.38 0.64
C THR A 83 1.67 -19.46 -0.75
N ASN A 84 0.34 -19.57 -0.89
CA ASN A 84 -0.32 -19.54 -2.18
C ASN A 84 -0.27 -18.17 -2.86
N LEU A 85 0.10 -17.13 -2.12
CA LEU A 85 0.26 -15.77 -2.62
C LEU A 85 1.70 -15.49 -3.07
N LEU A 86 2.65 -16.36 -2.73
CA LEU A 86 4.06 -16.23 -3.10
C LEU A 86 4.32 -16.75 -4.51
N ALA A 87 5.32 -16.16 -5.19
CA ALA A 87 5.57 -16.38 -6.60
C ALA A 87 6.11 -17.78 -6.91
N ASP A 88 7.10 -18.22 -6.13
CA ASP A 88 7.95 -19.38 -6.44
C ASP A 88 8.07 -20.34 -5.23
N GLU A 89 8.26 -21.64 -5.49
CA GLU A 89 8.35 -22.69 -4.44
C GLU A 89 9.54 -22.50 -3.50
N GLU A 90 10.65 -21.94 -3.99
CA GLU A 90 11.80 -21.62 -3.15
C GLU A 90 11.45 -20.58 -2.08
N GLU A 91 10.75 -19.51 -2.48
CA GLU A 91 10.29 -18.46 -1.56
C GLU A 91 9.28 -19.00 -0.55
N LYS A 92 8.40 -19.92 -0.97
CA LYS A 92 7.48 -20.63 -0.07
C LYS A 92 8.24 -21.44 0.98
N SER A 93 9.27 -22.17 0.57
CA SER A 93 10.12 -22.96 1.47
C SER A 93 10.87 -22.07 2.47
N ILE A 94 11.44 -20.96 2.02
CA ILE A 94 12.10 -19.96 2.87
C ILE A 94 11.13 -19.41 3.90
N PHE A 95 9.93 -19.00 3.47
CA PHE A 95 8.90 -18.48 4.35
C PHE A 95 8.45 -19.50 5.40
N LEU A 96 8.15 -20.74 4.99
CA LEU A 96 7.72 -21.80 5.91
C LEU A 96 8.81 -22.19 6.92
N LYS A 97 10.07 -22.28 6.47
CA LYS A 97 11.22 -22.49 7.36
C LYS A 97 11.29 -21.38 8.41
N LYS A 98 11.05 -20.13 8.01
CA LYS A 98 11.07 -18.99 8.94
C LYS A 98 9.90 -19.03 9.92
N LEU A 99 8.71 -19.40 9.45
CA LEU A 99 7.51 -19.54 10.26
C LEU A 99 7.64 -20.63 11.33
N GLY A 100 8.29 -21.74 10.99
CA GLY A 100 8.48 -22.89 11.88
C GLY A 100 9.66 -22.78 12.84
N THR A 101 10.57 -21.81 12.65
CA THR A 101 11.73 -21.64 13.54
C THR A 101 11.27 -21.00 14.85
N PRO A 102 11.33 -21.70 15.99
CA PRO A 102 11.02 -21.09 17.28
C PRO A 102 12.05 -19.98 17.52
N LYS A 103 11.60 -18.72 17.55
CA LYS A 103 12.48 -17.64 18.01
C LYS A 103 12.69 -17.89 19.50
N ALA A 104 13.88 -18.36 19.86
CA ALA A 104 14.36 -18.30 21.23
C ALA A 104 14.12 -16.86 21.72
N THR A 105 13.66 -16.73 22.95
CA THR A 105 13.09 -15.58 23.66
C THR A 105 13.83 -14.23 23.58
N ASP A 106 14.85 -14.11 22.75
CA ASP A 106 15.49 -12.85 22.43
C ASP A 106 14.52 -12.00 21.60
N LEU A 107 13.91 -11.05 22.28
CA LEU A 107 13.05 -9.96 21.84
C LEU A 107 13.65 -9.05 20.74
N GLY A 108 14.67 -9.51 20.01
CA GLY A 108 15.63 -8.66 19.34
C GLY A 108 15.14 -7.98 18.07
N VAL A 109 14.80 -8.73 17.02
CA VAL A 109 14.54 -8.11 15.70
C VAL A 109 13.56 -8.96 14.90
N ALA A 110 12.49 -8.34 14.39
CA ALA A 110 11.69 -8.93 13.32
C ALA A 110 12.55 -8.97 12.05
N GLU A 111 13.06 -10.15 11.70
CA GLU A 111 13.76 -10.34 10.42
C GLU A 111 12.81 -10.10 9.25
N ALA A 112 13.25 -9.27 8.31
CA ALA A 112 12.56 -9.01 7.06
C ALA A 112 12.95 -10.07 6.03
N LEU A 113 11.96 -10.70 5.42
CA LEU A 113 12.13 -11.57 4.26
C LEU A 113 11.80 -10.77 3.00
N HIS A 114 12.70 -10.77 2.02
CA HIS A 114 12.41 -10.22 0.69
C HIS A 114 11.81 -11.33 -0.17
N LEU A 115 10.53 -11.21 -0.53
CA LEU A 115 9.80 -12.21 -1.29
C LEU A 115 9.09 -11.55 -2.48
N ARG A 116 8.53 -12.36 -3.38
CA ARG A 116 7.65 -11.89 -4.45
C ARG A 116 6.25 -12.47 -4.26
N MET A 117 5.24 -11.63 -4.43
CA MET A 117 3.84 -12.01 -4.38
C MET A 117 3.18 -11.87 -5.74
N ARG A 118 2.19 -12.72 -6.03
CA ARG A 118 1.37 -12.61 -7.25
C ARG A 118 0.09 -11.83 -6.97
N ASP A 119 -0.11 -10.76 -7.72
CA ASP A 119 -1.37 -10.02 -7.71
C ASP A 119 -2.48 -10.78 -8.47
N ALA A 120 -3.63 -10.13 -8.68
CA ALA A 120 -4.77 -10.71 -9.38
C ALA A 120 -4.50 -10.99 -10.87
N ASP A 121 -3.62 -10.22 -11.50
CA ASP A 121 -3.30 -10.29 -12.92
C ASP A 121 -2.06 -11.18 -13.17
N GLY A 122 -1.49 -11.77 -12.11
CA GLY A 122 -0.33 -12.64 -12.15
C GLY A 122 1.00 -11.89 -12.18
N CYS A 123 0.98 -10.56 -12.08
CA CYS A 123 2.18 -9.73 -11.97
C CYS A 123 2.88 -9.96 -10.64
N LEU A 124 4.21 -9.81 -10.65
CA LEU A 124 5.05 -10.03 -9.49
C LEU A 124 5.27 -8.71 -8.74
N LEU A 125 4.84 -8.67 -7.49
CA LEU A 125 5.07 -7.59 -6.55
C LEU A 125 6.25 -7.95 -5.65
N GLN A 126 7.30 -7.13 -5.62
CA GLN A 126 8.39 -7.30 -4.66
C GLN A 126 7.95 -6.80 -3.30
N VAL A 127 8.07 -7.64 -2.27
CA VAL A 127 7.62 -7.32 -0.92
C VAL A 127 8.68 -7.62 0.12
N GLU A 128 8.62 -6.88 1.21
CA GLU A 128 9.27 -7.19 2.47
C GLU A 128 8.24 -7.73 3.45
N VAL A 129 8.53 -8.89 4.03
CA VAL A 129 7.63 -9.62 4.92
C VAL A 129 8.28 -9.72 6.30
N PHE A 130 7.59 -9.18 7.31
CA PHE A 130 8.02 -9.16 8.70
C PHE A 130 7.20 -10.17 9.49
N THR A 131 7.84 -11.08 10.22
CA THR A 131 7.13 -12.10 11.02
C THR A 131 7.37 -11.93 12.52
N CYS A 132 6.28 -11.88 13.27
CA CYS A 132 6.27 -11.79 14.72
C CYS A 132 5.43 -12.95 15.31
N PRO A 133 6.06 -14.01 15.84
CA PRO A 133 5.35 -15.09 16.49
C PRO A 133 4.75 -14.61 17.81
N PHE A 134 3.54 -15.06 18.13
CA PHE A 134 2.88 -14.81 19.41
C PHE A 134 2.01 -16.00 19.81
N ARG A 135 1.63 -16.05 21.09
CA ARG A 135 0.64 -17.00 21.59
C ARG A 135 -0.71 -16.32 21.71
N HIS A 136 -1.71 -16.87 21.03
CA HIS A 136 -3.07 -16.40 21.14
C HIS A 136 -3.67 -16.79 22.51
N LEU A 137 -4.78 -16.17 22.90
CA LEU A 137 -5.43 -16.38 24.21
C LEU A 137 -5.88 -17.82 24.47
N ASN A 138 -6.04 -18.61 23.41
CA ASN A 138 -6.36 -20.04 23.48
C ASN A 138 -5.10 -20.93 23.55
N GLY A 139 -3.92 -20.34 23.71
CA GLY A 139 -2.64 -21.05 23.76
C GLY A 139 -2.07 -21.47 22.41
N GLN A 140 -2.79 -21.27 21.31
CA GLN A 140 -2.31 -21.61 19.97
C GLN A 140 -1.18 -20.65 19.54
N ALA A 141 -0.15 -21.21 18.92
CA ALA A 141 0.89 -20.42 18.26
C ALA A 141 0.31 -19.77 17.01
N ARG A 142 0.55 -18.47 16.87
CA ARG A 142 0.15 -17.66 15.71
C ARG A 142 1.27 -16.72 15.33
N ASN A 143 1.16 -16.13 14.14
CA ASN A 143 2.13 -15.18 13.65
C ASN A 143 1.42 -13.92 13.16
N LEU A 144 1.88 -12.75 13.61
CA LEU A 144 1.58 -11.51 12.91
C LEU A 144 2.57 -11.36 11.76
N VAL A 145 2.02 -11.08 10.58
CA VAL A 145 2.79 -10.88 9.35
C VAL A 145 2.50 -9.49 8.80
N GLY A 146 3.52 -8.63 8.82
CA GLY A 146 3.51 -7.34 8.14
C GLY A 146 4.04 -7.50 6.72
N VAL A 147 3.36 -6.94 5.73
CA VAL A 147 3.75 -6.93 4.31
C VAL A 147 3.94 -5.49 3.88
N ARG A 148 5.10 -5.19 3.31
CA ARG A 148 5.45 -3.89 2.75
C ARG A 148 5.85 -4.04 1.30
N GLU A 149 5.37 -3.17 0.42
CA GLU A 149 5.87 -3.07 -0.94
C GLU A 149 7.33 -2.57 -0.93
N SER A 150 8.21 -3.35 -1.55
CA SER A 150 9.62 -2.97 -1.66
C SER A 150 9.77 -1.98 -2.81
N LEU A 151 9.97 -0.70 -2.49
CA LEU A 151 10.30 0.36 -3.46
C LEU A 151 11.71 0.23 -4.07
N ARG A 152 12.38 -0.92 -3.90
CA ARG A 152 13.65 -1.15 -4.58
C ARG A 152 13.40 -1.05 -6.07
N MET A 153 13.83 0.08 -6.62
CA MET A 153 14.03 0.27 -8.05
C MET A 153 14.70 -1.00 -8.54
N PRO A 154 14.16 -1.67 -9.58
CA PRO A 154 14.81 -2.84 -10.14
C PRO A 154 16.25 -2.43 -10.35
N ALA A 155 17.18 -3.08 -9.62
CA ALA A 155 18.59 -2.76 -9.69
C ALA A 155 18.92 -2.80 -11.17
N SER A 156 19.10 -1.61 -11.76
CA SER A 156 18.94 -1.36 -13.19
C SER A 156 19.73 -2.42 -13.93
N GLY A 157 19.00 -3.36 -14.51
CA GLY A 157 19.55 -4.57 -15.09
C GLY A 157 20.49 -4.18 -16.21
N THR A 158 21.79 -4.19 -15.91
CA THR A 158 22.84 -4.09 -16.92
C THR A 158 23.84 -5.23 -16.84
N GLU A 159 23.87 -6.03 -15.77
CA GLU A 159 24.89 -7.10 -15.64
C GLU A 159 24.37 -8.54 -15.84
N ALA A 160 23.09 -8.83 -15.57
CA ALA A 160 22.62 -10.23 -15.63
C ALA A 160 22.23 -10.74 -17.02
N GLN A 161 22.01 -9.86 -18.02
CA GLN A 161 21.66 -10.30 -19.39
C GLN A 161 22.84 -10.29 -20.38
N LEU A 162 23.97 -9.67 -20.06
CA LEU A 162 25.17 -9.70 -20.91
C LEU A 162 26.06 -10.93 -20.68
N ALA A 163 25.96 -11.60 -19.52
CA ALA A 163 26.76 -12.79 -19.21
C ALA A 163 26.27 -14.09 -19.93
N HIS A 164 25.10 -14.07 -20.58
CA HIS A 164 24.58 -15.22 -21.33
C HIS A 164 24.74 -15.12 -22.86
N ARG A 165 25.42 -14.10 -23.39
CA ARG A 165 25.69 -13.96 -24.83
C ARG A 165 27.16 -14.13 -25.23
N HIS A 166 28.03 -14.68 -24.36
CA HIS A 166 29.47 -14.81 -24.65
C HIS A 166 30.08 -16.21 -24.45
N GLN A 167 29.28 -17.28 -24.46
CA GLN A 167 29.81 -18.63 -24.59
C GLN A 167 29.04 -19.41 -25.67
N GLN A 168 29.21 -18.99 -26.92
CA GLN A 168 29.14 -19.93 -28.04
C GLN A 168 30.60 -20.34 -28.34
N PRO A 169 31.00 -21.60 -28.10
CA PRO A 169 32.29 -22.08 -28.51
C PRO A 169 32.33 -22.16 -30.05
N ASN A 170 33.24 -21.40 -30.66
CA ASN A 170 33.65 -21.57 -32.04
C ASN A 170 34.28 -22.97 -32.19
N THR A 171 33.50 -23.94 -32.65
CA THR A 171 34.04 -25.20 -33.18
C THR A 171 34.61 -24.91 -34.57
N VAL A 172 35.91 -24.63 -34.63
CA VAL A 172 36.69 -24.70 -35.86
C VAL A 172 36.98 -26.17 -36.13
N ALA A 173 36.27 -26.76 -37.08
CA ALA A 173 36.71 -27.97 -37.77
C ALA A 173 36.45 -27.75 -39.26
N GLY A 174 37.54 -27.60 -40.02
CA GLY A 174 37.50 -27.45 -41.46
C GLY A 174 37.13 -28.75 -42.18
N GLY A 175 36.69 -28.61 -43.44
CA GLY A 175 36.64 -29.72 -44.39
C GLY A 175 35.48 -29.64 -45.40
N VAL A 176 35.63 -28.80 -46.44
CA VAL A 176 35.53 -29.13 -47.90
C VAL A 176 34.55 -30.27 -48.27
N ASP A 177 33.58 -30.23 -49.20
CA ASP A 177 33.02 -29.30 -50.21
C ASP A 177 31.80 -30.06 -50.87
N PRO A 178 31.27 -29.76 -52.07
CA PRO A 178 29.92 -29.21 -52.27
C PRO A 178 28.94 -30.15 -53.00
N THR A 179 27.62 -29.97 -52.82
CA THR A 179 26.64 -30.33 -53.87
C THR A 179 25.29 -29.61 -53.74
N ALA A 180 25.07 -28.70 -54.69
CA ALA A 180 23.87 -28.41 -55.48
C ALA A 180 22.46 -28.24 -54.84
N SER A 181 21.87 -27.07 -55.17
CA SER A 181 20.46 -26.79 -55.56
C SER A 181 19.35 -27.08 -54.53
N SER A 182 18.29 -26.27 -54.36
CA SER A 182 17.62 -25.32 -55.25
C SER A 182 16.66 -24.46 -54.41
N ASP A 183 16.47 -23.22 -54.86
CA ASP A 183 15.20 -22.49 -55.05
C ASP A 183 14.11 -22.37 -53.96
N ASP A 184 13.64 -21.12 -53.86
CA ASP A 184 12.31 -20.64 -53.43
C ASP A 184 11.97 -20.76 -51.93
N GLU A 185 11.33 -19.80 -51.25
CA GLU A 185 10.35 -18.83 -51.73
C GLU A 185 10.28 -17.64 -50.73
N ARG A 186 10.06 -16.46 -51.31
CA ARG A 186 10.11 -15.14 -50.66
C ARG A 186 8.75 -14.77 -50.09
N ALA A 187 8.61 -14.72 -48.76
CA ALA A 187 7.40 -14.19 -48.09
C ALA A 187 7.53 -12.68 -47.77
N PRO A 188 6.46 -11.88 -47.93
CA PRO A 188 6.49 -10.44 -47.69
C PRO A 188 6.34 -10.08 -46.20
N SER A 189 7.20 -9.19 -45.75
CA SER A 189 7.20 -8.58 -44.42
C SER A 189 6.04 -7.59 -44.28
N VAL A 190 5.12 -7.90 -43.36
CA VAL A 190 4.04 -7.02 -42.94
C VAL A 190 4.61 -5.99 -41.96
N ALA A 191 4.54 -4.71 -42.34
CA ALA A 191 4.94 -3.59 -41.50
C ALA A 191 3.89 -3.38 -40.39
N SER A 192 4.26 -3.68 -39.15
CA SER A 192 3.46 -3.39 -37.96
C SER A 192 3.79 -1.99 -37.45
N SER A 193 2.89 -1.03 -37.68
CA SER A 193 2.93 0.30 -37.11
C SER A 193 2.72 0.23 -35.59
N GLN A 194 3.78 0.41 -34.80
CA GLN A 194 3.68 0.61 -33.36
C GLN A 194 3.47 2.10 -33.07
N SER A 195 2.26 2.48 -32.69
CA SER A 195 1.95 3.79 -32.12
C SER A 195 2.38 3.82 -30.66
N ASN A 196 3.51 4.48 -30.39
CA ASN A 196 3.99 4.76 -29.04
C ASN A 196 3.15 5.86 -28.39
N HIS A 197 2.18 5.49 -27.56
CA HIS A 197 1.62 6.39 -26.56
C HIS A 197 2.47 6.29 -25.31
N SER A 198 3.51 7.12 -25.24
CA SER A 198 4.39 7.23 -24.08
C SER A 198 3.61 7.80 -22.90
N ALA A 199 3.18 6.94 -21.97
CA ALA A 199 2.81 7.38 -20.63
C ALA A 199 4.06 7.97 -19.97
N GLN A 200 4.07 9.28 -19.77
CA GLN A 200 5.19 10.02 -19.22
C GLN A 200 5.39 9.62 -17.75
N SER A 201 6.40 8.77 -17.51
CA SER A 201 6.78 8.30 -16.18
C SER A 201 7.21 9.49 -15.33
N CYS A 202 6.42 9.79 -14.30
CA CYS A 202 6.63 10.93 -13.42
C CYS A 202 7.69 10.59 -12.38
N SER A 203 8.96 10.88 -12.66
CA SER A 203 10.03 10.83 -11.66
C SER A 203 9.88 12.03 -10.70
N SER A 204 9.25 11.83 -9.55
CA SER A 204 9.13 12.88 -8.53
C SER A 204 10.05 12.61 -7.35
N ASP A 205 11.00 13.50 -7.17
CA ASP A 205 11.94 13.64 -6.06
C ASP A 205 11.22 14.14 -4.78
N THR A 206 10.14 13.46 -4.37
CA THR A 206 9.47 13.68 -3.09
C THR A 206 10.13 12.80 -2.05
N ARG A 207 11.33 13.21 -1.62
CA ARG A 207 12.03 12.59 -0.50
C ARG A 207 11.15 12.73 0.76
N ASP A 208 10.82 11.57 1.33
CA ASP A 208 10.37 11.32 2.72
C ASP A 208 8.87 11.21 3.07
N ASP A 209 7.97 10.90 2.13
CA ASP A 209 6.67 10.32 2.50
C ASP A 209 6.21 9.20 1.53
N PRO A 210 6.54 7.93 1.82
CA PRO A 210 6.15 6.79 0.97
C PRO A 210 4.62 6.60 0.88
N TRP A 211 3.85 7.29 1.74
CA TRP A 211 2.39 7.22 1.76
C TRP A 211 1.70 8.34 0.99
N ALA A 212 2.46 9.28 0.42
CA ALA A 212 1.92 10.36 -0.37
C ALA A 212 1.24 9.80 -1.62
N ALA A 213 -0.09 9.72 -1.57
CA ALA A 213 -0.85 9.60 -2.80
C ALA A 213 -0.58 10.84 -3.66
N MET A 214 -0.36 10.61 -4.94
CA MET A 214 -0.15 11.68 -5.92
C MET A 214 -1.18 11.49 -7.02
N LEU A 215 -1.75 12.60 -7.46
CA LEU A 215 -2.63 12.66 -8.61
C LEU A 215 -2.16 13.81 -9.49
N ILE A 216 -2.14 13.57 -10.79
CA ILE A 216 -1.86 14.57 -11.82
C ILE A 216 -3.15 14.65 -12.64
N VAL A 217 -3.71 15.86 -12.71
CA VAL A 217 -4.91 16.15 -13.49
C VAL A 217 -4.62 17.20 -14.53
N ASP A 218 -5.32 17.11 -15.66
CA ASP A 218 -5.39 18.20 -16.63
C ASP A 218 -6.36 19.26 -16.13
N SER A 219 -5.82 20.40 -15.70
CA SER A 219 -6.62 21.52 -15.20
C SER A 219 -7.38 22.27 -16.32
N THR A 220 -7.05 22.02 -17.59
CA THR A 220 -7.75 22.63 -18.74
C THR A 220 -9.00 21.85 -19.13
N SER A 221 -9.12 20.61 -18.66
CA SER A 221 -10.29 19.76 -18.86
C SER A 221 -11.42 20.12 -17.89
N ASP A 222 -12.64 20.26 -18.40
CA ASP A 222 -13.83 20.56 -17.60
C ASP A 222 -14.08 19.53 -16.48
N ARG A 223 -13.65 18.28 -16.69
CA ARG A 223 -13.79 17.18 -15.73
C ARG A 223 -12.52 16.89 -14.94
N LEU A 224 -11.47 17.71 -15.09
CA LEU A 224 -10.15 17.48 -14.50
C LEU A 224 -9.66 16.06 -14.78
N SER A 225 -9.52 15.72 -16.07
CA SER A 225 -9.11 14.38 -16.50
C SER A 225 -7.82 13.95 -15.83
N ILE A 226 -7.79 12.71 -15.35
CA ILE A 226 -6.65 12.18 -14.61
C ILE A 226 -5.57 11.76 -15.61
N CYS A 227 -4.45 12.49 -15.62
CA CYS A 227 -3.32 12.23 -16.50
C CYS A 227 -2.35 11.19 -15.93
N GLY A 228 -2.33 11.05 -14.60
CA GLY A 228 -1.47 10.10 -13.91
C GLY A 228 -1.76 10.07 -12.42
N CYS A 229 -1.47 8.94 -11.77
CA CYS A 229 -1.63 8.80 -10.33
C CYS A 229 -0.57 7.85 -9.76
N SER A 230 -0.26 7.99 -8.48
CA SER A 230 0.60 7.03 -7.78
C SER A 230 -0.19 5.78 -7.38
N PRO A 231 0.47 4.62 -7.21
CA PRO A 231 -0.17 3.40 -6.70
C PRO A 231 -0.92 3.63 -5.38
N GLY A 232 -0.34 4.41 -4.47
CA GLY A 232 -0.98 4.78 -3.20
C GLY A 232 -2.28 5.58 -3.35
N PHE A 233 -2.48 6.29 -4.47
CA PHE A 233 -3.77 6.92 -4.79
C PHE A 233 -4.80 5.87 -5.22
N LEU A 234 -4.43 4.96 -6.14
CA LEU A 234 -5.32 3.90 -6.65
C LEU A 234 -5.75 2.91 -5.57
N VAL A 235 -4.89 2.57 -4.61
CA VAL A 235 -5.27 1.73 -3.47
C VAL A 235 -6.44 2.33 -2.68
N ARG A 236 -6.46 3.67 -2.55
CA ARG A 236 -7.48 4.40 -1.76
C ARG A 236 -8.76 4.66 -2.55
N VAL A 237 -8.63 5.00 -3.83
CA VAL A 237 -9.75 5.36 -4.69
C VAL A 237 -10.39 4.14 -5.37
N GLY A 238 -9.60 3.09 -5.63
CA GLY A 238 -10.00 1.93 -6.42
C GLY A 238 -9.56 2.05 -7.88
N ARG A 239 -10.03 1.10 -8.72
CA ARG A 239 -9.82 1.16 -10.17
C ARG A 239 -10.64 2.33 -10.74
N LEU A 240 -10.00 3.14 -11.56
CA LEU A 240 -10.61 4.23 -12.32
C LEU A 240 -10.73 3.83 -13.78
N ALA A 241 -11.84 4.16 -14.42
CA ALA A 241 -11.98 4.03 -15.86
C ALA A 241 -11.14 5.11 -16.57
N PRO A 242 -10.67 4.87 -17.81
CA PRO A 242 -9.95 5.89 -18.58
C PRO A 242 -10.73 7.19 -18.82
N THR A 243 -12.06 7.11 -18.73
CA THR A 243 -12.99 8.23 -18.89
C THR A 243 -13.32 8.95 -17.58
N ASP A 244 -12.84 8.43 -16.45
CA ASP A 244 -13.10 9.02 -15.14
C ASP A 244 -12.19 10.25 -14.95
N GLY A 245 -12.83 11.37 -14.66
CA GLY A 245 -12.16 12.58 -14.19
C GLY A 245 -12.09 12.59 -12.67
N LEU A 246 -11.30 13.49 -12.11
CA LEU A 246 -11.25 13.69 -10.66
C LEU A 246 -12.63 14.03 -10.07
N MET A 247 -13.48 14.68 -10.86
CA MET A 247 -14.83 15.07 -10.47
C MET A 247 -15.76 13.88 -10.22
N ASP A 248 -15.48 12.72 -10.82
CA ASP A 248 -16.28 11.50 -10.63
C ASP A 248 -15.93 10.78 -9.32
N VAL A 249 -14.78 11.13 -8.74
CA VAL A 249 -14.21 10.50 -7.54
C VAL A 249 -14.53 11.31 -6.28
N VAL A 250 -14.82 12.61 -6.43
CA VAL A 250 -15.03 13.55 -5.32
C VAL A 250 -16.53 13.70 -5.03
N LYS A 251 -16.96 13.46 -3.79
CA LYS A 251 -18.37 13.57 -3.38
C LYS A 251 -18.99 14.97 -3.53
N GLU A 252 -18.18 16.00 -3.50
CA GLU A 252 -18.58 17.42 -3.59
C GLU A 252 -17.90 18.07 -4.81
N ALA A 253 -18.13 17.46 -5.98
CA ALA A 253 -17.46 17.83 -7.22
C ALA A 253 -17.62 19.33 -7.55
N GLU A 254 -18.82 19.90 -7.43
CA GLU A 254 -19.08 21.31 -7.78
C GLU A 254 -18.28 22.29 -6.92
N ASP A 255 -18.25 22.09 -5.61
CA ASP A 255 -17.50 22.92 -4.67
C ASP A 255 -15.98 22.81 -4.92
N PHE A 256 -15.51 21.60 -5.24
CA PHE A 256 -14.12 21.37 -5.62
C PHE A 256 -13.76 22.04 -6.96
N ALA A 257 -14.64 21.99 -7.96
CA ALA A 257 -14.48 22.72 -9.22
C ALA A 257 -14.37 24.22 -8.98
N GLN A 258 -15.26 24.76 -8.15
CA GLN A 258 -15.26 26.19 -7.85
C GLN A 258 -13.97 26.60 -7.12
N TRP A 259 -13.49 25.78 -6.18
CA TRP A 259 -12.20 25.99 -5.55
C TRP A 259 -11.04 25.95 -6.54
N MET A 260 -10.99 24.95 -7.43
CA MET A 260 -9.97 24.84 -8.48
C MET A 260 -9.96 26.06 -9.40
N LYS A 261 -11.15 26.54 -9.81
CA LYS A 261 -11.31 27.78 -10.60
C LYS A 261 -10.79 28.99 -9.84
N MET A 262 -11.12 29.13 -8.55
CA MET A 262 -10.59 30.23 -7.73
C MET A 262 -9.07 30.14 -7.56
N ALA A 263 -8.52 28.95 -7.33
CA ALA A 263 -7.08 28.74 -7.23
C ALA A 263 -6.35 29.05 -8.54
N ALA A 264 -6.94 28.70 -9.68
CA ALA A 264 -6.44 29.05 -11.01
C ALA A 264 -6.50 30.57 -11.27
N ILE A 265 -7.56 31.26 -10.82
CA ILE A 265 -7.66 32.72 -10.91
C ILE A 265 -6.58 33.41 -10.06
N TYR A 266 -6.34 32.93 -8.84
CA TYR A 266 -5.27 33.47 -7.99
C TYR A 266 -3.86 33.07 -8.45
N GLY A 267 -3.74 32.03 -9.28
CA GLY A 267 -2.51 31.58 -9.92
C GLY A 267 -2.45 31.88 -11.42
N ALA A 268 -3.23 32.84 -11.92
CA ALA A 268 -3.46 33.04 -13.36
C ALA A 268 -2.18 33.36 -14.18
N ASP A 269 -1.09 33.73 -13.52
CA ASP A 269 0.22 33.93 -14.14
C ASP A 269 1.05 32.65 -14.26
N TRP A 270 0.51 31.48 -13.87
CA TRP A 270 1.25 30.22 -13.78
C TRP A 270 0.78 29.21 -14.83
N PRO A 271 1.44 29.13 -16.00
CA PRO A 271 1.00 28.31 -17.13
C PRO A 271 1.02 26.80 -16.86
N LYS A 272 1.67 26.35 -15.78
CA LYS A 272 1.67 24.96 -15.30
C LYS A 272 1.51 24.93 -13.78
N SER A 273 0.28 24.76 -13.32
CA SER A 273 -0.03 24.54 -11.91
C SER A 273 -0.06 23.04 -11.61
N ARG A 274 0.76 22.59 -10.66
CA ARG A 274 0.74 21.22 -10.15
C ARG A 274 -0.10 21.17 -8.89
N VAL A 275 -1.22 20.44 -8.95
CA VAL A 275 -2.04 20.16 -7.78
C VAL A 275 -1.59 18.83 -7.18
N THR A 276 -1.05 18.87 -5.97
CA THR A 276 -0.70 17.67 -5.21
C THR A 276 -1.81 17.39 -4.19
N LEU A 277 -2.48 16.25 -4.33
CA LEU A 277 -3.50 15.78 -3.39
C LEU A 277 -2.90 14.78 -2.41
N ASN A 278 -2.61 15.20 -1.18
CA ASN A 278 -2.12 14.29 -0.14
C ASN A 278 -3.32 13.67 0.62
N LEU A 279 -3.49 12.36 0.48
CA LEU A 279 -4.54 11.58 1.12
C LEU A 279 -4.07 11.03 2.47
N ARG A 280 -4.62 11.53 3.58
CA ARG A 280 -4.36 10.98 4.93
C ARG A 280 -5.66 10.75 5.68
N GLN A 281 -5.88 9.51 6.17
CA GLN A 281 -6.99 9.16 7.09
C GLN A 281 -8.40 9.56 6.60
N GLY A 282 -8.66 9.49 5.30
CA GLY A 282 -9.96 9.88 4.70
C GLY A 282 -10.07 11.38 4.37
N PHE A 283 -9.00 12.15 4.55
CA PHE A 283 -8.92 13.56 4.17
C PHE A 283 -8.08 13.73 2.91
N VAL A 284 -8.49 14.65 2.04
CA VAL A 284 -7.70 15.14 0.91
C VAL A 284 -7.11 16.48 1.30
N ARG A 285 -5.79 16.57 1.30
CA ARG A 285 -5.09 17.86 1.34
C ARG A 285 -4.64 18.21 -0.06
N ALA A 286 -5.35 19.14 -0.70
CA ALA A 286 -4.89 19.71 -1.95
C ALA A 286 -3.86 20.82 -1.71
N THR A 287 -2.71 20.74 -2.36
CA THR A 287 -1.70 21.79 -2.40
C THR A 287 -1.49 22.17 -3.84
N VAL A 288 -1.69 23.44 -4.19
CA VAL A 288 -1.36 23.95 -5.53
C VAL A 288 0.03 24.55 -5.45
N GLY A 289 0.98 23.97 -6.19
CA GLY A 289 2.28 24.58 -6.42
C GLY A 289 2.37 25.00 -7.88
N ALA A 290 2.97 26.15 -8.16
CA ALA A 290 3.50 26.39 -9.49
C ALA A 290 4.99 26.11 -9.53
N THR A 291 5.39 25.58 -10.67
CA THR A 291 6.77 25.55 -11.10
C THR A 291 6.92 26.62 -12.17
N HIS A 292 7.62 27.69 -11.85
CA HIS A 292 8.13 28.63 -12.85
C HIS A 292 9.51 28.12 -13.24
N GLU A 293 9.65 27.59 -14.46
CA GLU A 293 10.96 27.38 -15.07
C GLU A 293 11.43 28.75 -15.55
N GLU A 294 12.46 29.30 -14.91
CA GLU A 294 13.17 30.46 -15.45
C GLU A 294 14.10 29.98 -16.59
N ASP A 295 14.31 30.83 -17.60
CA ASP A 295 15.14 30.52 -18.78
C ASP A 295 16.61 30.15 -18.44
N ASP A 296 17.05 30.40 -17.20
CA ASP A 296 18.37 30.02 -16.70
C ASP A 296 18.45 28.58 -16.15
N GLY A 297 17.34 27.84 -16.19
CA GLY A 297 17.23 26.48 -15.64
C GLY A 297 17.03 26.45 -14.12
N SER A 298 16.83 27.60 -13.47
CA SER A 298 16.43 27.66 -12.07
C SER A 298 14.91 27.45 -11.92
N VAL A 299 14.52 26.73 -10.87
CA VAL A 299 13.12 26.42 -10.59
C VAL A 299 12.70 27.15 -9.33
N ASP A 300 12.02 28.29 -9.48
CA ASP A 300 11.38 28.95 -8.33
C ASP A 300 10.07 28.22 -7.99
N ARG A 301 9.98 27.74 -6.74
CA ARG A 301 8.84 26.97 -6.24
C ARG A 301 8.07 27.82 -5.23
N LYS A 302 6.98 28.43 -5.70
CA LYS A 302 6.01 29.08 -4.81
C LYS A 302 4.97 28.08 -4.35
N HIS A 303 5.02 27.76 -3.06
CA HIS A 303 4.05 26.90 -2.41
C HIS A 303 2.91 27.73 -1.81
N VAL A 304 1.69 27.60 -2.36
CA VAL A 304 0.49 28.07 -1.68
C VAL A 304 -0.07 26.92 -0.86
N GLN A 305 0.18 26.98 0.45
CA GLN A 305 -0.27 25.95 1.39
C GLN A 305 -1.60 26.38 2.01
N LEU A 306 -2.70 25.75 1.59
CA LEU A 306 -3.98 25.87 2.27
C LEU A 306 -4.12 24.74 3.29
N LEU A 307 -4.38 25.11 4.54
CA LEU A 307 -4.58 24.20 5.67
C LEU A 307 -6.08 24.01 5.90
N PHE A 308 -6.54 22.78 5.70
CA PHE A 308 -7.89 22.36 6.02
C PHE A 308 -7.91 21.78 7.44
N SER A 309 -8.92 22.12 8.24
CA SER A 309 -9.06 21.53 9.57
C SER A 309 -10.51 21.09 9.85
N LYS A 310 -10.65 19.82 10.25
CA LYS A 310 -11.72 19.20 11.07
C LYS A 310 -13.08 18.91 10.39
N ILE A 311 -13.57 17.65 10.47
CA ILE A 311 -14.95 17.27 10.88
C ILE A 311 -14.95 15.89 11.58
N THR A 312 -15.75 15.81 12.65
CA THR A 312 -16.03 14.67 13.53
C THR A 312 -17.02 13.67 12.92
N LYS A 313 -16.89 12.38 13.28
CA LYS A 313 -17.91 11.33 13.01
C LYS A 313 -19.31 11.77 13.47
N SER A 314 -20.31 11.63 12.60
CA SER A 314 -21.72 11.52 13.02
C SER A 314 -22.39 10.36 12.28
N LYS A 315 -23.20 9.62 13.04
CA LYS A 315 -23.99 8.45 12.67
C LYS A 315 -25.46 8.87 12.84
N VAL A 316 -26.26 8.76 11.78
CA VAL A 316 -27.74 8.65 11.71
C VAL A 316 -28.58 9.62 12.58
N LEU A 317 -29.35 10.53 11.96
CA LEU A 317 -30.82 10.72 12.09
C LEU A 317 -31.25 12.15 11.71
N SER A 318 -32.35 12.22 10.93
CA SER A 318 -33.43 13.22 10.84
C SER A 318 -33.11 14.71 10.64
N ASP A 319 -33.76 15.26 9.61
CA ASP A 319 -34.36 16.59 9.49
C ASP A 319 -33.76 17.71 10.35
N GLY A 320 -32.97 18.56 9.69
CA GLY A 320 -32.52 19.82 10.27
C GLY A 320 -31.83 20.68 9.21
N CYS A 321 -32.57 21.67 8.69
CA CYS A 321 -32.05 22.74 7.85
C CYS A 321 -30.86 23.43 8.54
N THR A 322 -29.65 23.29 7.99
CA THR A 322 -28.48 24.10 8.37
C THR A 322 -28.30 25.22 7.36
N ARG A 323 -28.67 26.44 7.77
CA ARG A 323 -28.33 27.68 7.07
C ARG A 323 -26.82 27.90 7.10
N PHE A 324 -26.27 28.16 5.91
CA PHE A 324 -24.91 28.64 5.69
C PHE A 324 -24.69 30.04 6.28
N ARG A 325 -23.52 30.28 6.87
CA ARG A 325 -22.92 31.62 6.95
C ARG A 325 -21.41 31.53 6.66
N PRO A 326 -20.89 32.30 5.70
CA PRO A 326 -19.46 32.38 5.49
C PRO A 326 -18.79 33.08 6.68
N HIS A 327 -17.65 32.55 7.13
CA HIS A 327 -16.73 33.24 8.03
C HIS A 327 -15.32 33.24 7.45
N THR A 328 -14.64 34.38 7.57
CA THR A 328 -13.25 34.61 7.17
C THR A 328 -12.32 34.42 8.37
N ASN A 329 -11.11 33.89 8.18
CA ASN A 329 -10.04 34.01 9.18
C ASN A 329 -9.41 35.42 9.12
N TYR A 330 -8.54 35.75 10.08
CA TYR A 330 -7.77 37.01 10.20
C TYR A 330 -6.99 37.50 8.95
N ARG A 331 -6.92 36.72 7.86
CA ARG A 331 -6.31 37.09 6.56
C ARG A 331 -7.26 37.00 5.36
N GLY A 332 -8.58 36.86 5.57
CA GLY A 332 -9.56 36.91 4.48
C GLY A 332 -9.56 35.71 3.53
N THR A 333 -8.93 34.60 3.90
CA THR A 333 -8.87 33.39 3.06
C THR A 333 -10.15 32.56 3.21
N PRO A 334 -10.83 32.18 2.12
CA PRO A 334 -11.99 31.31 2.19
C PRO A 334 -11.58 29.87 2.58
N VAL A 335 -12.38 29.23 3.43
CA VAL A 335 -12.18 27.86 3.90
C VAL A 335 -13.37 27.01 3.45
N LEU A 336 -13.09 25.92 2.74
CA LEU A 336 -14.09 24.94 2.29
C LEU A 336 -13.74 23.57 2.90
N HIS A 337 -14.74 22.84 3.38
CA HIS A 337 -14.58 21.49 3.91
C HIS A 337 -14.97 20.49 2.83
N MET A 338 -14.15 19.47 2.59
CA MET A 338 -14.45 18.43 1.60
C MET A 338 -14.27 17.04 2.21
N THR A 339 -15.20 16.14 1.92
CA THR A 339 -15.19 14.74 2.38
C THR A 339 -15.00 13.79 1.19
N LEU A 340 -14.12 12.79 1.31
CA LEU A 340 -14.14 11.61 0.43
C LEU A 340 -15.04 10.52 1.01
#